data_AF-A0A9D5EIJ8-F1
#
_entry.id   AF-A0A9D5EIJ8-F1
#
_cell.length_a   1.000
_cell.length_b   1.000
_cell.length_c   1.000
_cell.angle_alpha   90.00
_cell.angle_beta   90.00
_cell.angle_gamma   90.00
#
_symmetry.space_group_name_H-M   'P 1'
#
loop_
_entity.id
_entity.type
_entity.pdbx_description
1 polymer ?
#
loop_
_entity_poly.entity_id
_entity_poly.type
_entity_poly.pdbx_seq_one_letter_code
_entity_poly.pdbx_strand_id
1 'polypeptide(L)' 'MLDSTRETLAAALNGNVLPADSAALALAAETDMAPLLAAAAELRDRGHRNVISYSRKVFIPLTQLCRDVC' A
#
# COMPACT_ATOMS: atom_id res chain seq x y z
N MET A 1 15.95 -5.16 -5.98
CA MET A 1 14.91 -6.06 -5.46
C MET A 1 15.48 -7.13 -4.54
N LEU A 2 15.08 -7.09 -3.27
CA LEU A 2 15.37 -8.06 -2.22
C LEU A 2 14.57 -9.37 -2.44
N ASP A 3 15.09 -10.49 -1.97
CA ASP A 3 14.40 -11.78 -2.10
C ASP A 3 13.10 -11.82 -1.29
N SER A 4 13.09 -11.24 -0.09
CA SER A 4 11.89 -11.08 0.75
C SER A 4 10.80 -10.23 0.07
N THR A 5 11.19 -9.17 -0.66
CA THR A 5 10.27 -8.37 -1.47
C THR A 5 9.63 -9.23 -2.54
N ARG A 6 10.43 -10.01 -3.27
CA ARG A 6 9.94 -10.87 -4.35
C ARG A 6 8.92 -11.88 -3.86
N GLU A 7 9.21 -12.56 -2.74
CA GLU A 7 8.30 -13.53 -2.12
C GLU A 7 6.98 -12.88 -1.68
N THR A 8 7.08 -11.71 -1.04
CA THR A 8 5.90 -10.95 -0.58
C THR A 8 5.02 -10.53 -1.74
N LEU A 9 5.60 -10.01 -2.83
CA LEU A 9 4.86 -9.63 -4.04
C LEU A 9 4.21 -10.84 -4.72
N ALA A 10 4.93 -11.96 -4.82
CA ALA A 10 4.39 -13.19 -5.40
C ALA A 10 3.19 -13.70 -4.60
N ALA A 11 3.27 -13.70 -3.26
CA ALA A 11 2.16 -14.09 -2.39
C ALA A 11 0.94 -13.17 -2.61
N ALA A 12 1.15 -11.85 -2.61
CA ALA A 12 0.08 -10.88 -2.82
C ALA A 12 -0.60 -11.05 -4.19
N LEU A 13 0.17 -11.24 -5.26
CA LEU A 13 -0.35 -11.45 -6.61
C LEU A 13 -1.06 -12.79 -6.80
N ASN A 14 -0.79 -13.79 -5.97
CA ASN A 14 -1.50 -15.07 -5.99
C ASN A 14 -2.86 -15.03 -5.28
N GLY A 15 -3.28 -13.86 -4.77
CA GLY A 15 -4.64 -13.61 -4.29
C GLY A 15 -4.94 -14.20 -2.91
N ASN A 16 -3.91 -14.59 -2.14
CA ASN A 16 -4.09 -15.14 -0.80
C ASN A 16 -2.98 -14.68 0.15
N VAL A 17 -3.41 -14.30 1.36
CA VAL A 17 -2.63 -13.94 2.56
C VAL A 17 -2.12 -12.50 2.57
N LEU A 18 -2.68 -11.71 3.49
CA LEU A 18 -2.05 -10.47 3.94
C LEU A 18 -0.67 -10.83 4.49
N PRO A 19 0.42 -10.15 4.08
CA PRO A 19 1.75 -10.44 4.60
C PRO A 19 1.74 -10.29 6.12
N ALA A 20 2.52 -11.13 6.81
CA ALA A 20 2.82 -10.89 8.22
C ALA A 20 3.47 -9.51 8.39
N ASP A 21 3.25 -8.87 9.54
CA ASP A 21 3.75 -7.51 9.80
C ASP A 21 5.24 -7.35 9.52
N SER A 22 6.06 -8.37 9.83
CA SER A 22 7.49 -8.36 9.55
C SER A 22 7.82 -8.30 8.05
N ALA A 23 7.06 -9.02 7.21
CA ALA A 23 7.23 -8.99 5.76
C ALA A 23 6.75 -7.64 5.19
N ALA A 24 5.66 -7.09 5.71
CA ALA A 24 5.20 -5.76 5.34
C ALA A 24 6.23 -4.68 5.69
N LEU A 25 6.81 -4.73 6.89
CA LEU A 25 7.87 -3.81 7.32
C LEU A 25 9.14 -3.95 6.48
N ALA A 26 9.49 -5.17 6.06
CA ALA A 26 10.67 -5.41 5.22
C ALA A 26 10.61 -4.68 3.87
N LEU A 27 9.41 -4.42 3.33
CA LEU A 27 9.24 -3.66 2.09
C LEU A 27 9.80 -2.22 2.21
N ALA A 28 9.89 -1.65 3.41
CA ALA A 28 10.43 -0.30 3.61
C ALA A 28 11.94 -0.20 3.29
N ALA A 29 12.65 -1.33 3.28
CA ALA A 29 14.06 -1.40 2.90
C ALA A 29 14.26 -1.55 1.39
N GLU A 30 13.20 -1.81 0.62
CA GLU A 30 13.30 -1.92 -0.83
C GLU A 30 13.47 -0.55 -1.48
N THR A 31 14.48 -0.44 -2.34
CA THR A 31 14.76 0.80 -3.10
C THR A 31 14.33 0.69 -4.55
N ASP A 32 14.18 -0.53 -5.07
CA ASP A 32 13.67 -0.77 -6.41
C ASP A 32 12.13 -0.68 -6.43
N MET A 33 11.63 0.51 -6.77
CA MET A 33 10.19 0.79 -6.76
C MET A 33 9.44 0.20 -7.96
N ALA A 34 10.10 -0.07 -9.08
CA ALA A 34 9.43 -0.54 -10.29
C ALA A 34 8.58 -1.81 -10.07
N PRO A 35 9.10 -2.90 -9.45
CA PRO A 35 8.30 -4.09 -9.19
C PRO A 35 7.17 -3.85 -8.18
N LEU A 36 7.37 -2.98 -7.18
CA LEU A 36 6.34 -2.61 -6.20
C LEU A 36 5.16 -1.92 -6.88
N LEU A 37 5.44 -0.93 -7.74
CA LEU A 37 4.43 -0.19 -8.46
C LEU A 37 3.66 -1.06 -9.45
N ALA A 38 4.35 -1.97 -10.14
CA ALA A 38 3.72 -2.91 -11.07
C ALA A 38 2.74 -3.86 -10.34
N ALA A 39 3.19 -4.46 -9.23
CA ALA A 39 2.33 -5.35 -8.44
C ALA A 39 1.13 -4.60 -7.83
N ALA A 40 1.36 -3.42 -7.26
CA ALA A 40 0.29 -2.58 -6.72
C ALA A 40 -0.72 -2.17 -7.81
N ALA A 41 -0.24 -1.90 -9.03
CA ALA A 41 -1.09 -1.57 -10.15
C ALA A 41 -2.00 -2.73 -10.55
N GLU A 42 -1.43 -3.92 -10.71
CA GLU A 42 -2.19 -5.11 -11.04
C GLU A 42 -3.24 -5.45 -9.96
N LEU A 43 -2.86 -5.38 -8.68
CA LEU A 43 -3.80 -5.62 -7.57
C LEU A 43 -4.96 -4.61 -7.56
N ARG A 44 -4.66 -3.33 -7.76
CA ARG A 44 -5.69 -2.29 -7.89
C ARG A 44 -6.61 -2.58 -9.06
N ASP A 45 -6.07 -2.91 -10.23
CA ASP A 45 -6.85 -3.10 -11.45
C ASP A 45 -7.73 -4.36 -11.34
N ARG A 46 -7.27 -5.42 -10.66
CA ARG A 46 -8.08 -6.60 -10.31
C ARG A 46 -9.26 -6.26 -9.39
N GLY A 47 -9.06 -5.40 -8.39
CA GLY A 47 -10.08 -5.05 -7.39
C GLY A 47 -11.04 -3.94 -7.81
N HIS A 48 -10.54 -2.91 -8.50
CA HIS A 48 -11.25 -1.67 -8.78
C HIS A 48 -11.40 -1.36 -10.28
N ARG A 49 -10.67 -2.09 -11.14
CA ARG A 49 -10.60 -1.82 -12.59
C ARG A 49 -10.22 -0.36 -12.83
N ASN A 50 -10.98 0.33 -13.67
CA ASN A 50 -10.81 1.74 -14.01
C ASN A 50 -11.71 2.68 -13.18
N VAL A 51 -12.29 2.22 -12.06
CA VAL A 51 -13.15 3.06 -11.22
C VAL A 51 -12.28 3.95 -10.33
N ILE A 52 -12.39 5.25 -10.53
CA ILE A 52 -11.82 6.27 -9.63
C ILE A 52 -12.98 6.91 -8.87
N SER A 53 -13.00 6.74 -7.54
CA SER A 53 -13.99 7.41 -6.69
C SER A 53 -13.54 8.83 -6.38
N TYR A 54 -14.50 9.74 -6.28
CA TYR A 54 -14.25 11.12 -5.94
C TYR A 54 -15.26 11.56 -4.88
N SER A 55 -14.76 12.23 -3.86
CA SER A 55 -15.55 12.72 -2.74
C SER A 55 -15.43 14.25 -2.70
N ARG A 56 -16.54 14.96 -2.85
CA ARG A 56 -16.61 16.44 -2.72
C ARG A 56 -16.52 16.93 -1.26
N LYS A 57 -15.91 16.13 -0.38
CA LYS A 57 -15.76 16.48 1.04
C LYS A 57 -14.67 17.53 1.16
N VAL A 58 -14.97 18.61 1.88
CA VAL A 58 -13.97 19.56 2.33
C VAL A 58 -13.44 19.12 3.68
N PHE A 59 -12.12 19.16 3.86
CA PHE A 59 -11.50 19.04 5.16
C PHE A 59 -11.50 20.43 5.82
N ILE A 60 -12.25 20.59 6.92
CA ILE A 60 -12.31 21.85 7.67
C ILE A 60 -11.53 21.65 8.98
N PRO A 61 -10.31 22.20 9.11
CA PRO A 61 -9.54 22.13 10.36
C PRO A 61 -10.13 23.11 11.38
N LEU A 62 -11.18 22.68 12.08
CA LEU A 62 -11.89 23.52 13.07
C LEU A 62 -11.04 23.87 14.29
N THR A 63 -10.05 23.04 14.63
CA THR A 63 -9.11 23.26 15.72
C THR A 63 -7.71 22.77 15.34
N GLN A 64 -6.70 23.40 15.93
CA GLN A 64 -5.31 22.97 15.88
C GLN A 64 -4.74 22.72 17.30
N LEU A 65 -5.58 22.83 18.34
CA LEU A 65 -5.20 22.48 19.70
C LEU A 65 -5.32 20.97 19.86
N CYS A 66 -4.19 20.30 20.06
CA CYS A 66 -4.10 18.89 20.38
C CYS A 66 -3.30 18.72 21.68
N ARG A 67 -3.74 17.80 22.55
CA ARG A 67 -3.02 17.43 23.79
C ARG A 67 -2.05 16.27 23.57
N ASP A 68 -2.17 15.57 22.45
CA ASP A 68 -1.38 14.39 22.16
C ASP A 68 0.03 14.75 21.71
N VAL A 69 0.95 13.82 21.94
CA VAL A 69 2.31 13.83 21.40
C VAL A 69 2.38 12.75 20.33
N CYS A 70 2.10 13.16 19.09
CA CYS A 70 2.10 12.28 17.92
C CYS A 70 3.48 11.66 17.65
#